data_AF-A0A1Q7BUZ7-F1
#
_entry.id   AF-A0A1Q7BUZ7-F1
#
_cell.length_a   1.000
_cell.length_b   1.000
_cell.length_c   1.000
_cell.angle_alpha   90.00
_cell.angle_beta   90.00
_cell.angle_gamma   90.00
#
_symmetry.space_group_name_H-M   'P 1'
#
loop_
_entity.id
_entity.type
_entity.pdbx_description
1 polymer ?
#
loop_
_entity_poly.entity_id
_entity_poly.type
_entity_poly.pdbx_seq_one_letter_code
_entity_poly.pdbx_strand_id
1 'polypeptide(L)'
;MQFQKGQSGNPAGRPRGSRNRTTILMQSLLADRAEAIGRKVIQLAEDGDMAAIRLCMDRLAPAPKDEPVDVELPPLEKPADSVGAAAMIVAGVAAGDLTPSQAGQLAKVIDVYVRAIETKAFEERLSTVEQAVKSPPALGSEGAMHDDTCF
;
A
#
# COMPACT_ATOMS: atom_id res chain seq x y z
N MET A 1 37.70 -15.81 -13.09
CA MET A 1 36.76 -16.48 -12.17
C MET A 1 35.59 -15.54 -11.93
N GLN A 2 34.38 -15.92 -12.33
CA GLN A 2 33.17 -15.13 -12.09
C GLN A 2 32.68 -15.39 -10.66
N PHE A 3 32.41 -14.33 -9.90
CA PHE A 3 31.87 -14.45 -8.54
C PHE A 3 30.43 -14.96 -8.58
N GLN A 4 30.07 -15.83 -7.64
CA GLN A 4 28.69 -16.34 -7.50
C GLN A 4 27.75 -15.19 -7.13
N LYS A 5 26.58 -15.15 -7.78
CA LYS A 5 25.55 -14.13 -7.56
C LYS A 5 25.12 -14.16 -6.08
N GLY A 6 25.46 -13.12 -5.32
CA GLY A 6 25.15 -13.00 -3.89
C GLY A 6 26.34 -13.12 -2.94
N GLN A 7 27.51 -13.55 -3.44
CA GLN A 7 28.75 -13.60 -2.64
C GLN A 7 29.75 -12.58 -3.20
N SER A 8 30.05 -11.53 -2.42
CA SER A 8 31.13 -10.62 -2.75
C SER A 8 32.46 -11.35 -2.67
N GLY A 9 33.32 -11.20 -3.68
CA GLY A 9 34.66 -11.80 -3.72
C GLY A 9 35.59 -11.43 -2.57
N ASN A 10 35.23 -10.41 -1.79
CA ASN A 10 35.90 -10.03 -0.56
C ASN A 10 34.90 -10.13 0.62
N PRO A 11 34.95 -11.20 1.43
CA PRO A 11 34.09 -11.35 2.61
C PRO A 11 34.40 -10.34 3.73
N ALA A 12 35.57 -9.68 3.71
CA ALA A 12 35.91 -8.55 4.57
C ALA A 12 35.58 -7.19 3.92
N GLY A 13 34.86 -7.21 2.79
CA GLY A 13 34.39 -6.02 2.10
C GLY A 13 33.40 -5.22 2.96
N ARG A 14 33.18 -3.97 2.55
CA ARG A 14 32.28 -3.07 3.27
C ARG A 14 30.86 -3.66 3.32
N PRO A 15 30.26 -3.86 4.51
CA PRO A 15 28.99 -4.55 4.63
C PRO A 15 27.86 -3.78 3.94
N ARG A 16 26.93 -4.53 3.33
CA ARG A 16 25.74 -3.98 2.68
C ARG A 16 24.95 -3.13 3.70
N GLY A 17 24.60 -1.90 3.30
CA GLY A 17 23.87 -0.95 4.15
C GLY A 17 24.75 -0.07 5.06
N SER A 18 26.08 -0.26 5.09
CA SER A 18 26.94 0.61 5.88
C SER A 18 27.01 2.03 5.31
N ARG A 19 26.52 3.00 6.07
CA ARG A 19 26.64 4.43 5.73
C ARG A 19 28.09 4.90 5.87
N ASN A 20 28.50 5.83 5.02
CA ASN A 20 29.88 6.34 5.05
C ASN A 20 30.07 7.16 6.33
N ARG A 21 31.14 6.91 7.08
CA ARG A 21 31.48 7.69 8.29
C ARG A 21 31.51 9.19 8.00
N THR A 22 32.05 9.59 6.84
CA THR A 22 32.04 10.98 6.37
C THR A 22 30.62 11.51 6.18
N THR A 23 29.70 10.72 5.65
CA THR A 23 28.29 11.12 5.46
C THR A 23 27.58 11.28 6.80
N ILE A 24 27.83 10.39 7.76
CA ILE A 24 27.25 10.48 9.11
C ILE A 24 27.73 11.76 9.80
N LEU A 25 29.04 12.02 9.76
CA LEU A 25 29.62 13.24 10.33
C LEU A 25 29.08 14.51 9.64
N MET A 26 28.93 14.49 8.31
CA MET A 26 28.39 15.64 7.59
C MET A 26 26.91 15.87 7.95
N GLN A 27 26.13 14.80 8.11
CA GLN A 27 24.73 14.90 8.54
C GLN A 27 24.60 15.50 9.94
N SER A 28 25.45 15.10 10.90
CA SER A 28 25.42 15.68 12.24
C SER A 28 25.81 17.16 12.22
N LEU A 29 26.91 17.51 11.53
CA LEU A 29 27.36 18.90 11.41
C LEU A 29 26.31 19.81 10.73
N LEU A 30 25.58 19.28 9.75
CA LEU A 30 24.51 20.01 9.07
C LEU A 30 23.26 20.15 9.94
N ALA A 31 22.89 19.10 10.69
CA ALA A 31 21.75 19.15 11.60
C ALA A 31 21.95 20.22 12.68
N ASP A 32 23.14 20.26 13.28
CA ASP A 32 23.49 21.23 14.33
C ASP A 32 23.53 22.67 13.82
N ARG A 33 23.67 22.87 12.50
CA ARG A 33 23.73 24.20 11.86
C ARG A 33 22.55 24.52 10.97
N ALA A 34 21.51 23.67 10.96
CA ALA A 34 20.42 23.76 10.00
C ALA A 34 19.74 25.13 10.03
N GLU A 35 19.48 25.66 11.24
CA GLU A 35 18.85 26.97 11.42
C GLU A 35 19.74 28.12 10.90
N ALA A 36 21.03 28.12 11.23
CA ALA A 36 21.96 29.16 10.80
C ALA A 36 22.15 29.17 9.27
N ILE A 37 22.20 27.98 8.66
CA ILE A 37 22.25 27.81 7.20
C ILE A 37 20.95 28.33 6.58
N GLY A 38 19.79 27.97 7.15
CA GLY A 38 18.49 28.43 6.68
C GLY A 38 18.37 29.96 6.67
N ARG A 39 18.74 30.62 7.77
CA ARG A 39 18.75 32.09 7.85
C ARG A 39 19.68 32.71 6.82
N LYS A 40 20.86 32.13 6.60
CA LYS A 40 21.82 32.65 5.61
C LYS A 40 21.31 32.53 4.18
N VAL A 41 20.64 31.42 3.85
CA VAL A 41 20.02 31.22 2.54
C VAL A 41 18.91 32.25 2.31
N ILE A 42 18.06 32.51 3.31
CA ILE A 42 17.01 33.52 3.21
C ILE A 42 17.62 34.91 2.93
N GLN A 43 18.65 35.29 3.69
CA GLN A 43 19.34 36.57 3.46
C GLN A 43 19.90 36.67 2.03
N LEU A 44 20.57 35.63 1.54
CA LEU A 44 21.09 35.61 0.17
C LEU A 44 19.98 35.73 -0.88
N ALA A 45 18.82 35.12 -0.62
CA ALA A 45 17.67 35.24 -1.49
C ALA A 45 17.10 36.67 -1.49
N GLU A 46 17.02 37.31 -0.33
CA GLU A 46 16.61 38.72 -0.18
C GLU A 46 17.61 39.68 -0.87
N ASP A 47 18.90 39.36 -0.83
CA ASP A 47 19.97 40.09 -1.50
C ASP A 47 20.00 39.87 -3.04
N GLY A 48 19.14 39.00 -3.58
CA GLY A 48 18.97 38.79 -5.01
C GLY A 48 19.76 37.62 -5.62
N ASP A 49 20.30 36.71 -4.80
CA ASP A 49 20.91 35.48 -5.31
C ASP A 49 19.84 34.54 -5.88
N MET A 50 19.83 34.40 -7.21
CA MET A 50 18.87 33.56 -7.94
C MET A 50 18.91 32.08 -7.52
N ALA A 51 20.06 31.55 -7.09
CA ALA A 51 20.16 30.17 -6.62
C ALA A 51 19.49 30.01 -5.24
N ALA A 52 19.68 30.98 -4.34
CA ALA A 52 19.02 31.00 -3.05
C ALA A 52 17.50 31.22 -3.18
N ILE A 53 17.07 32.15 -4.05
CA ILE A 53 15.65 32.39 -4.37
C ILE A 53 15.00 31.10 -4.86
N ARG A 54 15.62 30.41 -5.82
CA ARG A 54 15.08 29.14 -6.34
C ARG A 54 14.96 28.09 -5.24
N LEU A 55 15.98 27.96 -4.38
CA LEU A 55 15.95 27.01 -3.27
C LEU A 55 14.83 27.33 -2.27
N CYS A 56 14.60 28.60 -1.96
CA CYS A 56 13.50 29.05 -1.11
C CYS A 56 12.15 28.78 -1.76
N MET A 57 11.98 29.09 -3.05
CA MET A 57 10.72 28.88 -3.78
C MET A 57 10.36 27.39 -3.89
N ASP A 58 11.33 26.52 -4.19
CA ASP A 58 11.15 25.07 -4.24
C ASP A 58 10.69 24.48 -2.88
N ARG A 59 10.91 25.20 -1.77
CA ARG A 59 10.55 24.78 -0.40
C ARG A 59 9.30 25.45 0.15
N LEU A 60 9.02 26.69 -0.24
CA LEU A 60 7.83 27.44 0.16
C LEU A 60 6.60 27.07 -0.68
N ALA A 61 6.80 26.83 -1.97
CA ALA A 61 5.78 26.35 -2.89
C ALA A 61 6.23 25.02 -3.51
N PRO A 62 6.45 23.96 -2.70
CA PRO A 62 6.74 22.66 -3.27
C PRO A 62 5.55 22.26 -4.14
N ALA A 63 5.80 21.71 -5.32
CA ALA A 63 4.74 21.06 -6.08
C ALA A 63 4.04 20.07 -5.13
N PRO A 64 2.70 20.15 -4.95
CA PRO A 64 1.99 19.25 -4.05
C PRO A 64 2.13 17.84 -4.61
N LYS A 65 3.06 17.07 -4.02
CA LYS A 65 3.36 15.73 -4.51
C LYS A 65 2.39 14.71 -3.92
N ASP A 66 2.00 14.87 -2.66
CA ASP A 66 1.19 13.90 -1.92
C ASP A 66 0.49 14.58 -0.72
N GLU A 67 -0.27 15.64 -0.96
CA GLU A 67 -1.06 16.25 0.12
C GLU A 67 -2.20 15.28 0.50
N PRO A 68 -2.38 14.96 1.81
CA PRO A 68 -3.46 14.10 2.26
C PRO A 68 -4.79 14.66 1.77
N VAL A 69 -5.60 13.79 1.18
CA VAL A 69 -6.93 14.17 0.72
C VAL A 69 -7.96 13.66 1.70
N ASP A 70 -8.75 14.58 2.23
CA ASP A 70 -9.97 14.24 2.97
C ASP A 70 -11.03 13.75 1.97
N VAL A 71 -11.16 12.43 1.86
CA VAL A 71 -12.22 11.77 1.08
C VAL A 71 -12.99 10.85 2.01
N GLU A 72 -14.26 11.19 2.25
CA GLU A 72 -15.19 10.28 2.91
C GLU A 72 -15.66 9.24 1.89
N LEU A 73 -15.05 8.06 1.91
CA LEU A 73 -15.50 6.94 1.08
C LEU A 73 -16.68 6.23 1.76
N PRO A 74 -17.68 5.77 0.97
CA PRO A 74 -18.77 4.97 1.51
C PRO A 74 -18.23 3.63 2.03
N PRO A 75 -18.91 2.99 2.99
CA PRO A 75 -18.52 1.68 3.48
C PRO A 75 -18.50 0.69 2.31
N LEU A 76 -17.36 0.00 2.16
CA LEU A 76 -17.18 -1.06 1.18
C LEU A 76 -17.38 -2.39 1.92
N GLU A 77 -18.58 -2.96 1.87
CA GLU A 77 -18.84 -4.28 2.49
C GLU A 77 -18.92 -5.38 1.43
N LYS A 78 -19.39 -5.02 0.24
CA LYS A 78 -19.61 -5.91 -0.89
C LYS A 78 -18.92 -5.38 -2.14
N PRO A 79 -18.57 -6.26 -3.10
CA PRO A 79 -18.02 -5.82 -4.38
C PRO A 79 -18.90 -4.83 -5.13
N ALA A 80 -20.23 -4.90 -4.96
CA ALA A 80 -21.19 -3.97 -5.55
C ALA A 80 -21.03 -2.52 -5.05
N ASP A 81 -20.52 -2.31 -3.84
CA ASP A 81 -20.35 -0.98 -3.23
C ASP A 81 -19.21 -0.19 -3.90
N SER A 82 -18.34 -0.89 -4.63
CA SER A 82 -17.24 -0.28 -5.40
C SER A 82 -17.71 0.72 -6.45
N VAL A 83 -18.91 0.51 -7.01
CA VAL A 83 -19.50 1.42 -8.01
C VAL A 83 -19.87 2.76 -7.36
N GLY A 84 -20.41 2.73 -6.14
CA GLY A 84 -20.74 3.94 -5.38
C GLY A 84 -19.49 4.74 -5.02
N ALA A 85 -18.44 4.06 -4.55
CA ALA A 85 -17.16 4.69 -4.25
C ALA A 85 -16.49 5.27 -5.51
N ALA A 86 -16.54 4.56 -6.65
CA ALA A 86 -16.02 5.07 -7.91
C ALA A 86 -16.78 6.31 -8.40
N ALA A 87 -18.12 6.31 -8.28
CA ALA A 87 -18.95 7.47 -8.65
C ALA A 87 -18.61 8.71 -7.80
N MET A 88 -18.38 8.54 -6.50
CA MET A 88 -17.94 9.63 -5.61
C MET A 88 -16.57 10.18 -6.01
N ILE A 89 -15.61 9.32 -6.35
CA ILE A 89 -14.30 9.77 -6.83
C ILE A 89 -14.44 10.59 -8.12
N VAL A 90 -15.27 10.13 -9.07
CA VAL A 90 -15.53 10.87 -10.31
C VAL A 90 -16.18 12.22 -10.03
N ALA A 91 -17.13 12.28 -9.11
CA ALA A 91 -17.78 13.52 -8.69
C ALA A 91 -16.79 14.50 -8.06
N GLY A 92 -15.89 14.03 -7.17
CA GLY A 92 -14.86 14.86 -6.56
C GLY A 92 -13.86 15.42 -7.58
N VAL A 93 -13.53 14.65 -8.64
CA VAL A 93 -12.70 15.16 -9.74
C VAL A 93 -13.44 16.22 -10.55
N ALA A 94 -14.72 16.02 -10.83
CA ALA A 94 -15.54 16.98 -11.56
C ALA A 94 -15.75 18.28 -10.78
N ALA A 95 -15.82 18.21 -9.44
CA ALA A 95 -15.93 19.36 -8.55
C ALA A 95 -14.60 20.12 -8.37
N GLY A 96 -13.47 19.48 -8.68
CA GLY A 96 -12.13 20.05 -8.48
C GLY A 96 -11.54 19.80 -7.10
N ASP A 97 -12.25 19.07 -6.23
CA ASP A 97 -11.78 18.65 -4.90
C ASP A 97 -10.70 17.57 -5.00
N LEU A 98 -10.69 16.82 -6.12
CA LEU A 98 -9.71 15.79 -6.43
C LEU A 98 -8.96 16.07 -7.72
N THR A 99 -7.64 15.89 -7.69
CA THR A 99 -6.87 15.79 -8.93
C THR A 99 -7.10 14.43 -9.60
N PRO A 100 -6.97 14.34 -10.93
CA PRO A 100 -7.04 13.05 -11.64
C PRO A 100 -6.00 12.03 -11.15
N SER A 101 -4.85 12.51 -10.65
CA SER A 101 -3.82 11.63 -10.08
C SER A 101 -4.27 11.01 -8.75
N GLN A 102 -4.82 11.82 -7.83
CA GLN A 102 -5.36 11.35 -6.56
C GLN A 102 -6.51 10.37 -6.79
N ALA A 103 -7.42 10.67 -7.72
CA ALA A 103 -8.50 9.75 -8.09
C ALA A 103 -7.97 8.39 -8.59
N GLY A 104 -6.93 8.40 -9.43
CA GLY A 104 -6.29 7.18 -9.92
C GLY A 104 -5.60 6.37 -8.82
N GLN A 105 -5.07 7.04 -7.78
CA GLN A 105 -4.51 6.36 -6.61
C GLN A 105 -5.61 5.75 -5.73
N LEU A 106 -6.70 6.48 -5.47
CA LEU A 106 -7.85 6.00 -4.69
C LEU A 106 -8.53 4.79 -5.36
N ALA A 107 -8.72 4.84 -6.68
CA ALA A 107 -9.30 3.73 -7.43
C ALA A 107 -8.50 2.42 -7.28
N LYS A 108 -7.16 2.51 -7.19
CA LYS A 108 -6.30 1.33 -6.95
C LYS A 108 -6.50 0.76 -5.55
N VAL A 109 -6.65 1.61 -4.54
CA VAL A 109 -6.91 1.16 -3.16
C VAL A 109 -8.25 0.41 -3.10
N ILE A 110 -9.27 0.94 -3.77
CA ILE A 110 -10.60 0.29 -3.86
C ILE A 110 -10.49 -1.06 -4.57
N ASP A 111 -9.80 -1.14 -5.72
CA ASP A 111 -9.62 -2.40 -6.47
C ASP A 111 -8.92 -3.48 -5.62
N VAL A 112 -7.86 -3.12 -4.89
CA VAL A 112 -7.19 -4.05 -3.97
C VAL A 112 -8.14 -4.54 -2.88
N TYR A 113 -8.95 -3.65 -2.32
CA TYR A 113 -9.89 -3.99 -1.25
C TYR A 113 -11.04 -4.89 -1.74
N VAL A 114 -11.62 -4.59 -2.91
CA VAL A 114 -12.67 -5.41 -3.53
C VAL A 114 -12.16 -6.81 -3.82
N ARG A 115 -10.96 -6.96 -4.39
CA ARG A 115 -10.34 -8.28 -4.62
C ARG A 115 -10.13 -9.05 -3.33
N ALA A 116 -9.81 -8.39 -2.23
CA ALA A 116 -9.68 -9.04 -0.92
C ALA A 116 -11.03 -9.56 -0.41
N ILE A 117 -12.11 -8.79 -0.56
CA ILE A 117 -13.48 -9.25 -0.23
C ILE A 117 -13.86 -10.46 -1.08
N GLU A 118 -13.64 -10.38 -2.39
CA GLU A 118 -13.96 -11.48 -3.31
C GLU A 118 -13.18 -12.75 -2.95
N THR A 119 -11.87 -12.62 -2.68
CA THR A 119 -11.01 -13.74 -2.28
C THR A 119 -11.53 -14.41 -1.01
N LYS A 120 -11.90 -13.61 0.01
CA LYS A 120 -12.49 -14.12 1.25
C LYS A 120 -13.82 -14.83 0.98
N ALA A 121 -14.70 -14.23 0.17
CA ALA A 121 -15.99 -14.84 -0.18
C ALA A 121 -15.83 -16.16 -0.96
N PHE A 122 -14.80 -16.26 -1.82
CA PHE A 122 -14.47 -17.51 -2.52
C PHE A 122 -13.96 -18.58 -1.55
N GLU A 123 -13.09 -18.22 -0.60
CA GLU A 123 -12.54 -19.15 0.40
C GLU A 123 -13.63 -19.74 1.30
N GLU A 124 -14.58 -18.91 1.76
CA GLU A 124 -15.72 -19.36 2.56
C GLU A 124 -16.63 -20.35 1.80
N ARG A 125 -16.91 -20.06 0.51
CA ARG A 125 -17.70 -20.95 -0.35
C ARG A 125 -16.97 -22.26 -0.64
N LEU A 126 -15.67 -22.21 -0.88
CA LEU A 126 -14.86 -23.41 -1.12
C LEU A 126 -14.84 -24.30 0.12
N SER A 127 -14.63 -23.72 1.31
CA SER A 127 -14.66 -24.47 2.58
C SER A 127 -16.00 -25.17 2.80
N THR A 128 -17.11 -24.50 2.51
CA THR A 128 -18.46 -25.08 2.64
C THR A 128 -18.64 -26.28 1.71
N VAL A 129 -18.20 -26.15 0.45
CA VAL A 129 -18.25 -27.24 -0.52
C VAL A 129 -17.34 -28.40 -0.11
N GLU A 130 -16.12 -28.11 0.34
CA GLU A 130 -15.18 -29.13 0.82
C GLU A 130 -15.71 -29.91 2.03
N GLN A 131 -16.39 -29.24 2.96
CA GLN A 131 -17.06 -29.88 4.10
C GLN A 131 -18.23 -30.77 3.66
N ALA A 132 -19.01 -30.31 2.68
CA ALA A 132 -20.12 -31.09 2.11
C ALA A 132 -19.61 -32.32 1.33
N VAL A 133 -18.46 -32.22 0.66
CA VAL A 133 -17.83 -33.35 -0.04
C VAL A 133 -17.16 -34.32 0.93
N LYS A 134 -16.57 -33.83 2.03
CA LYS A 134 -15.96 -34.68 3.08
C LYS A 134 -16.97 -35.42 3.95
N SER A 135 -18.21 -34.93 4.05
CA SER A 135 -19.28 -35.61 4.76
C SER A 135 -19.94 -36.59 3.79
N PRO A 136 -19.71 -37.91 3.91
CA PRO A 136 -20.40 -38.86 3.04
C PRO A 136 -21.92 -38.72 3.25
N PRO A 137 -22.75 -38.85 2.20
CA PRO A 137 -24.19 -38.93 2.38
C PRO A 137 -24.46 -40.08 3.36
N ALA A 138 -25.20 -39.81 4.43
CA ALA A 138 -25.60 -40.83 5.38
C ALA A 138 -26.27 -41.97 4.61
N LEU A 139 -25.52 -43.06 4.42
CA LEU A 139 -26.03 -44.30 3.85
C LEU A 139 -27.22 -44.69 4.69
N GLY A 140 -28.39 -44.79 4.04
CA GLY A 140 -29.59 -45.31 4.63
C GLY A 140 -29.27 -46.66 5.27
N SER A 141 -29.61 -46.78 6.55
CA SER A 141 -29.51 -48.04 7.28
C SER A 141 -30.46 -49.05 6.65
N GLU A 142 -29.92 -49.89 5.76
CA GLU A 142 -30.44 -51.24 5.56
C GLU A 142 -30.18 -52.01 6.86
N GLY A 143 -31.27 -52.38 7.54
CA GLY A 143 -31.25 -53.08 8.82
C GLY A 143 -32.28 -54.20 8.84
N ALA A 144 -31.78 -55.39 8.49
CA ALA A 144 -32.17 -56.72 8.97
C ALA A 144 -33.54 -57.30 8.59
N MET A 145 -33.47 -58.24 7.64
CA MET A 145 -34.15 -59.54 7.69
C MET A 145 -34.39 -60.03 9.14
N HIS A 146 -35.62 -60.44 9.43
CA HIS A 146 -35.92 -61.53 10.34
C HIS A 146 -36.79 -62.53 9.58
N ASP A 147 -36.15 -63.63 9.17
CA ASP A 147 -36.82 -64.91 8.97
C ASP A 147 -37.37 -65.38 10.32
N ASP A 148 -38.65 -65.75 10.36
CA ASP A 148 -39.11 -66.80 11.26
C ASP A 148 -40.36 -67.47 10.69
N THR A 149 -40.18 -68.74 10.35
CA THR A 149 -41.17 -69.77 10.04
C THR A 149 -42.29 -69.90 11.07
N CYS A 150 -43.56 -69.99 10.67
CA CYS A 150 -44.52 -70.98 11.21
C CYS A 150 -45.89 -70.98 10.51
N PHE A 151 -46.30 -72.21 10.12
CA PHE A 151 -47.62 -72.75 9.80
C PHE A 151 -48.43 -72.23 8.60
#